data_AF-A0A355F8G7-F1
#
_entry.id   AF-A0A355F8G7-F1
#
_cell.length_a   1.000
_cell.length_b   1.000
_cell.length_c   1.000
_cell.angle_alpha   90.00
_cell.angle_beta   90.00
_cell.angle_gamma   90.00
#
_symmetry.space_group_name_H-M   'P 1'
#
loop_
_entity.id
_entity.type
_entity.pdbx_description
1 polymer ?
#
loop_
_entity_poly.entity_id
_entity_poly.type
_entity_poly.pdbx_seq_one_letter_code
_entity_poly.pdbx_strand_id
1 'polypeptide(L)'
;MPGSLVRLSALAALAFLLTQGATASADPADLDTALGEIEILEAQIAPDGGRVAFITRRNDFAHDREAFAVWVTGASAPVVLADAGTYGALR
;
A
#
# COMPACT_ATOMS: atom_id res chain seq x y z
N MET A 1 33.08 -20.87 33.47
CA MET A 1 32.68 -21.27 32.10
C MET A 1 31.40 -20.52 31.68
N PRO A 2 31.48 -19.24 31.24
CA PRO A 2 30.32 -18.39 30.96
C PRO A 2 29.70 -18.57 29.55
N GLY A 3 30.24 -19.44 28.70
CA GLY A 3 29.84 -19.57 27.28
C GLY A 3 28.58 -20.39 27.00
N SER A 4 28.00 -21.06 28.01
CA SER A 4 26.80 -21.91 27.84
C SER A 4 25.54 -21.08 27.62
N LEU A 5 25.33 -20.05 28.44
CA LEU A 5 24.13 -19.23 28.43
C LEU A 5 24.01 -18.35 27.17
N VAL A 6 25.14 -17.83 26.65
CA VAL A 6 25.17 -17.02 25.42
C VAL A 6 24.78 -17.83 24.19
N ARG A 7 25.13 -19.12 24.14
CA ARG A 7 24.78 -20.03 23.04
C ARG A 7 23.29 -20.39 23.03
N LEU A 8 22.69 -20.58 24.21
CA LEU A 8 21.25 -20.83 24.34
C LEU A 8 20.42 -19.62 23.90
N SER A 9 20.83 -18.41 24.28
CA SER A 9 20.13 -17.18 23.87
C SER A 9 20.22 -16.92 22.36
N ALA A 10 21.36 -17.22 21.73
CA ALA A 10 21.55 -17.07 20.29
C ALA A 10 20.67 -18.05 19.49
N LEU A 11 20.51 -19.29 19.95
CA LEU A 11 19.59 -20.26 19.33
C LEU A 11 18.12 -19.86 19.48
N ALA A 12 17.73 -19.35 20.65
CA ALA A 12 16.36 -18.89 20.88
C ALA A 12 16.01 -17.68 20.01
N ALA A 13 16.94 -16.73 19.85
CA ALA A 13 16.76 -15.59 18.95
C ALA A 13 16.65 -16.06 17.49
N LEU A 14 17.50 -16.98 17.04
CA LEU A 14 17.44 -17.52 15.68
C LEU A 14 16.12 -18.27 15.42
N ALA A 15 15.64 -19.07 16.38
CA ALA A 15 14.36 -19.76 16.29
C ALA A 15 13.18 -18.77 16.20
N PHE A 16 13.22 -17.68 16.97
CA PHE A 16 12.20 -16.63 16.92
C PHE A 16 12.20 -15.86 15.60
N LEU A 17 13.38 -15.60 15.01
CA LEU A 17 13.48 -14.99 13.68
C LEU A 17 12.96 -15.92 12.58
N LEU A 18 13.13 -17.25 12.71
CA LEU A 18 12.66 -18.23 11.73
C LEU A 18 11.14 -18.43 11.74
N THR A 19 10.45 -18.13 12.84
CA THR A 19 8.97 -18.18 12.90
C THR A 19 8.29 -16.94 12.34
N GLN A 20 9.04 -15.88 12.00
CA GLN A 20 8.48 -14.62 11.47
C GLN A 20 8.29 -14.62 9.94
N GLY A 21 8.65 -15.72 9.26
CA GLY A 21 8.81 -15.79 7.80
C GLY A 21 7.55 -16.14 6.99
N ALA A 22 6.34 -16.01 7.52
CA ALA A 22 5.12 -16.17 6.73
C ALA A 22 4.55 -14.80 6.36
N THR A 23 5.25 -14.05 5.52
CA THR A 23 4.59 -13.01 4.72
C THR A 23 3.55 -13.72 3.86
N ALA A 24 2.28 -13.35 3.99
CA ALA A 24 1.22 -13.87 3.14
C ALA A 24 1.69 -13.80 1.68
N SER A 25 1.81 -14.97 1.04
CA SER A 25 2.12 -15.03 -0.39
C SER A 25 0.91 -14.45 -1.10
N ALA A 26 1.08 -13.32 -1.78
CA ALA A 26 0.08 -12.87 -2.74
C ALA A 26 -0.13 -14.02 -3.74
N ASP A 27 -1.40 -14.40 -3.96
CA ASP A 27 -1.74 -15.39 -4.99
C ASP A 27 -1.67 -14.68 -6.35
N PRO A 28 -0.69 -14.98 -7.21
CA PRO A 28 -0.60 -14.33 -8.52
C PRO A 28 -1.75 -14.72 -9.46
N ALA A 29 -2.56 -15.72 -9.12
CA ALA A 29 -3.78 -16.07 -9.85
C ALA A 29 -5.00 -15.22 -9.46
N ASP A 30 -4.92 -14.46 -8.36
CA ASP A 30 -5.95 -13.51 -7.97
C ASP A 30 -5.81 -12.21 -8.78
N LEU A 31 -6.38 -12.23 -9.98
CA LEU A 31 -6.36 -11.10 -10.91
C LEU A 31 -7.10 -9.88 -10.36
N ASP A 32 -8.13 -10.06 -9.53
CA ASP A 32 -8.86 -8.94 -8.94
C ASP A 32 -7.98 -8.21 -7.93
N THR A 33 -7.20 -8.94 -7.13
CA THR A 33 -6.19 -8.35 -6.25
C THR A 33 -5.06 -7.69 -7.05
N ALA A 34 -4.54 -8.37 -8.08
CA ALA A 34 -3.42 -7.87 -8.86
C ALA A 34 -3.77 -6.61 -9.69
N LEU A 35 -4.98 -6.55 -10.24
CA LEU A 35 -5.44 -5.48 -11.11
C LEU A 35 -6.30 -4.44 -10.38
N GLY A 36 -6.77 -4.75 -9.17
CA GLY A 36 -7.50 -3.84 -8.29
C GLY A 36 -6.61 -2.97 -7.40
N GLU A 37 -5.28 -3.07 -7.55
CA GLU A 37 -4.31 -2.27 -6.83
C GLU A 37 -4.58 -0.76 -7.03
N ILE A 38 -4.38 0.01 -5.96
CA ILE A 38 -4.49 1.48 -6.01
C ILE A 38 -3.19 2.04 -6.59
N GLU A 39 -3.28 2.68 -7.75
CA GLU A 39 -2.18 3.38 -8.38
C GLU A 39 -2.19 4.87 -7.97
N ILE A 40 -1.00 5.43 -7.69
CA ILE A 40 -0.83 6.86 -7.40
C ILE A 40 -0.31 7.57 -8.65
N LEU A 41 -1.02 8.63 -9.05
CA LEU A 41 -0.76 9.40 -10.25
C LEU A 41 -0.53 10.88 -9.89
N GLU A 42 0.26 11.56 -10.72
CA GLU A 42 0.39 13.03 -10.76
C GLU A 42 0.63 13.72 -9.40
N ALA A 43 1.53 13.18 -8.58
CA ALA A 43 1.85 13.78 -7.28
C ALA A 43 2.50 15.17 -7.41
N GLN A 44 2.02 16.13 -6.62
CA GLN A 44 2.51 17.49 -6.52
C GLN A 44 2.79 17.86 -5.07
N ILE A 45 3.94 18.50 -4.81
CA ILE A 45 4.34 18.94 -3.47
C ILE A 45 4.15 20.45 -3.37
N ALA A 46 3.56 20.92 -2.27
CA ALA A 46 3.43 22.34 -1.99
C ALA A 46 4.82 23.01 -1.85
N PRO A 47 5.00 24.30 -2.22
CA PRO A 47 6.30 24.96 -2.12
C PRO A 47 6.91 25.00 -0.71
N ASP A 48 6.07 24.97 0.32
CA ASP A 48 6.48 24.92 1.73
C ASP A 48 6.83 23.49 2.21
N GLY A 49 6.65 22.47 1.35
CA GLY A 49 6.86 21.06 1.65
C GLY A 49 5.83 20.45 2.60
N GLY A 50 4.86 21.22 3.10
CA GLY A 50 3.96 20.78 4.17
C GLY A 50 2.79 19.92 3.68
N ARG A 51 2.57 19.86 2.36
CA ARG A 51 1.44 19.16 1.76
C ARG A 51 1.81 18.49 0.45
N VAL A 52 1.11 17.40 0.15
CA VAL A 52 1.16 16.68 -1.12
C VAL A 52 -0.27 16.53 -1.65
N ALA A 53 -0.48 16.85 -2.92
CA ALA A 53 -1.69 16.53 -3.67
C ALA A 53 -1.39 15.39 -4.64
N PHE A 54 -2.29 14.44 -4.81
CA PHE A 54 -2.11 13.33 -5.76
C PHE A 54 -3.47 12.77 -6.20
N ILE A 55 -3.45 12.01 -7.29
CA ILE A 55 -4.61 11.29 -7.79
C ILE A 55 -4.42 9.81 -7.48
N THR A 56 -5.46 9.12 -7.04
CA THR A 56 -5.48 7.65 -6.99
C THR A 56 -6.36 7.11 -8.09
N ARG A 57 -5.95 6.02 -8.72
CA ARG A 57 -6.74 5.25 -9.69
C ARG A 57 -6.89 3.82 -9.18
N ARG A 58 -8.06 3.22 -9.35
CA ARG A 58 -8.28 1.77 -9.17
C ARG A 58 -9.30 1.25 -10.17
N ASN A 59 -9.22 -0.03 -10.48
CA ASN A 59 -10.26 -0.71 -11.24
C ASN A 59 -11.46 -1.05 -10.34
N ASP A 60 -12.65 -0.65 -10.76
CA ASP A 60 -13.94 -1.00 -10.16
C ASP A 60 -14.61 -2.06 -11.06
N PHE A 61 -14.17 -3.32 -10.90
CA PHE A 61 -14.63 -4.45 -11.72
C PHE A 61 -16.14 -4.71 -11.60
N ALA A 62 -16.73 -4.40 -10.44
CA ALA A 62 -18.17 -4.56 -10.22
C ALA A 62 -19.01 -3.66 -11.15
N HIS A 63 -18.43 -2.55 -11.61
CA HIS A 63 -19.10 -1.58 -12.46
C HIS A 63 -18.37 -1.36 -13.80
N ASP A 64 -17.41 -2.23 -14.14
CA ASP A 64 -16.61 -2.19 -15.37
C ASP A 64 -16.05 -0.79 -15.71
N ARG A 65 -15.37 -0.18 -14.74
CA ARG A 65 -14.88 1.20 -14.86
C ARG A 65 -13.64 1.46 -14.03
N GLU A 66 -13.01 2.61 -14.27
CA GLU A 66 -11.95 3.13 -13.42
C GLU A 66 -12.52 4.17 -12.44
N ALA A 67 -12.09 4.09 -11.19
CA ALA A 67 -12.44 5.05 -10.15
C ALA A 67 -11.23 5.91 -9.81
N PHE A 68 -11.43 7.23 -9.80
CA PHE A 68 -10.38 8.21 -9.53
C PHE A 68 -10.73 9.04 -8.30
N ALA A 69 -9.73 9.37 -7.48
CA ALA A 69 -9.93 10.32 -6.38
C ALA A 69 -8.75 11.27 -6.27
N VAL A 70 -9.03 12.54 -5.97
CA VAL A 70 -8.02 13.56 -5.69
C VAL A 70 -7.85 13.64 -4.19
N TRP A 71 -6.60 13.50 -3.75
CA TRP A 71 -6.22 13.51 -2.34
C TRP A 71 -5.31 14.69 -2.05
N VAL A 72 -5.42 15.22 -0.84
CA VAL A 72 -4.37 16.03 -0.22
C VAL A 72 -3.99 15.45 1.13
N THR A 73 -2.69 15.37 1.38
CA THR A 73 -2.13 14.92 2.66
C THR A 73 -1.07 15.90 3.16
N GLY A 74 -0.80 15.85 4.46
CA GLY A 74 0.20 16.65 5.17
C GLY A 74 0.61 15.92 6.46
N ALA A 75 0.82 16.62 7.57
CA ALA A 75 1.11 15.99 8.86
C ALA A 75 -0.11 15.29 9.52
N SER A 76 -1.31 15.52 8.99
CA SER A 76 -2.56 14.92 9.44
C SER A 76 -3.02 13.79 8.51
N ALA A 77 -4.14 13.13 8.84
CA ALA A 77 -4.74 12.13 7.97
C ALA A 77 -5.04 12.70 6.55
N PRO A 78 -4.90 11.88 5.48
CA PRO A 78 -5.26 12.29 4.13
C PRO A 78 -6.73 12.68 4.00
N VAL A 79 -7.01 13.68 3.17
CA VAL A 79 -8.36 14.17 2.88
C VAL A 79 -8.63 13.97 1.39
N VAL A 80 -9.78 13.38 1.06
CA VAL A 80 -10.31 13.34 -0.31
C VAL A 80 -10.88 14.73 -0.63
N LEU A 81 -10.34 15.37 -1.66
CA LEU A 81 -10.82 16.66 -2.15
C LEU A 81 -11.93 16.51 -3.18
N ALA A 82 -11.88 15.45 -3.99
CA ALA A 82 -12.89 15.12 -4.98
C ALA A 82 -12.87 13.63 -5.28
N ASP A 83 -14.05 13.04 -5.44
CA ASP A 83 -14.22 11.80 -6.19
C ASP A 83 -14.23 12.22 -7.66
N ALA A 84 -13.09 12.04 -8.33
CA ALA A 84 -12.96 12.45 -9.72
C ALA A 84 -13.83 11.48 -10.53
N GLY A 85 -14.93 12.01 -11.05
CA GLY A 85 -16.06 11.25 -11.56
C GLY A 85 -15.71 10.10 -12.51
N THR A 86 -16.71 9.26 -12.72
CA THR A 86 -16.63 8.04 -13.51
C THR A 86 -16.21 8.31 -14.96
N TYR A 87 -15.05 7.79 -15.38
CA TYR A 87 -14.67 7.75 -16.79
C TYR A 87 -14.86 6.32 -17.32
N GLY A 88 -15.92 6.13 -18.11
CA GLY A 88 -16.14 4.88 -18.84
C GLY A 88 -15.29 4.86 -20.10
N ALA A 89 -14.40 3.87 -20.22
CA ALA A 89 -13.83 3.53 -21.51
C ALA A 89 -14.96 2.91 -22.35
N LEU A 90 -15.36 3.58 -23.43
CA LEU A 90 -16.30 3.18 -24.50
C LEU A 90 -17.56 4.07 -24.59
N ARG A 91 -17.61 4.82 -25.70
CA ARG A 91 -18.81 5.37 -26.31
C ARG A 91 -18.89 4.86 -27.75
#